data_AF-A0A383D7Q0-F1
#
_entry.id   AF-A0A383D7Q0-F1
#
_cell.length_a   1.000
_cell.length_b   1.000
_cell.length_c   1.000
_cell.angle_alpha   90.00
_cell.angle_beta   90.00
_cell.angle_gamma   90.00
#
_symmetry.space_group_name_H-M   'P 1'
#
loop_
_entity.id
_entity.type
_entity.pdbx_description
1 polymer ?
#
loop_
_entity_poly.entity_id
_entity_poly.type
_entity_poly.pdbx_seq_one_letter_code
_entity_poly.pdbx_strand_id
1 'polypeptide(L)'
;VAVSQEPKYDKPWCWTCQAHKRYKYVQTSYGGSGERTGRKTICRSCGARMWKPFLMDLGGFRLGCSLMYFVPVIGFFAFFLWSINAESSTSSTDLFLGIVVFVIFFILLPAYLLHLMARKYAVWKKWAKERGWEEDKTTAPPP
;
A
#
# COMPACT_ATOMS: atom_id res chain seq x y z
N VAL A 1 4.83 7.73 31.57
CA VAL A 1 3.80 6.75 31.10
C VAL A 1 4.47 5.79 30.14
N ALA A 2 4.80 4.58 30.60
CA ALA A 2 5.34 3.52 29.76
C ALA A 2 4.31 3.21 28.66
N VAL A 3 4.72 3.24 27.39
CA VAL A 3 3.82 2.89 26.30
C VAL A 3 3.75 1.37 26.24
N SER A 4 2.56 0.80 26.45
CA SER A 4 2.30 -0.63 26.33
C SER A 4 2.93 -1.17 25.03
N GLN A 5 3.86 -2.12 25.19
CA GLN A 5 4.56 -2.77 24.08
C GLN A 5 3.81 -4.00 23.57
N GLU A 6 2.57 -4.21 24.02
CA GLU A 6 1.72 -5.27 23.52
C GLU A 6 1.45 -5.07 22.02
N PRO A 7 1.67 -6.10 21.18
CA PRO A 7 1.38 -6.03 19.77
C PRO A 7 -0.14 -5.89 19.53
N LYS A 8 -0.57 -4.77 18.96
CA LYS A 8 -1.98 -4.47 18.66
C LYS A 8 -2.16 -4.24 17.16
N TYR A 9 -2.92 -5.11 16.51
CA TYR A 9 -3.07 -5.16 15.05
C TYR A 9 -3.83 -3.96 14.47
N ASP A 10 -4.76 -3.41 15.24
CA ASP A 10 -5.64 -2.29 14.91
C ASP A 10 -5.01 -0.91 15.18
N LYS A 11 -3.89 -0.87 15.93
CA LYS A 11 -3.25 0.37 16.38
C LYS A 11 -2.06 0.76 15.50
N PRO A 12 -1.82 2.07 15.31
CA PRO A 12 -0.65 2.53 14.58
C PRO A 12 0.64 1.99 15.22
N TRP A 13 1.52 1.47 14.39
CA TRP A 13 2.85 1.03 14.77
C TRP A 13 3.90 1.84 14.01
N CYS A 14 5.01 2.16 14.69
CA CYS A 14 6.10 2.92 14.10
C CYS A 14 7.16 1.96 13.59
N TRP A 15 7.38 1.93 12.28
CA TRP A 15 8.36 1.04 11.66
C TRP A 15 9.81 1.37 12.01
N THR A 16 10.13 2.67 12.20
CA THR A 16 11.47 3.11 12.59
C THR A 16 11.80 2.82 14.05
N CYS A 17 10.85 3.06 14.97
CA CYS A 17 11.05 2.82 16.41
C CYS A 17 10.73 1.38 16.83
N GLN A 18 10.18 0.57 15.93
CA GLN A 18 9.68 -0.77 16.18
C GLN A 18 8.83 -0.85 17.46
N ALA A 19 7.81 0.00 17.56
CA ALA A 19 6.95 0.04 18.73
C ALA A 19 5.62 0.74 18.43
N HIS A 20 4.58 0.39 19.20
CA HIS A 20 3.43 1.26 19.37
C HIS A 20 3.88 2.46 20.21
N LYS A 21 3.89 3.65 19.62
CA LYS A 21 4.28 4.90 20.30
C LYS A 21 3.14 5.91 20.23
N ARG A 22 3.23 6.93 21.08
CA ARG A 22 2.34 8.10 20.99
C ARG A 22 2.49 8.72 19.60
N TYR A 23 1.36 8.97 18.95
CA TYR A 23 1.29 9.61 17.66
C TYR A 23 0.63 10.98 17.75
N LYS A 24 0.79 11.78 16.71
CA LYS A 24 -0.02 12.97 16.43
C LYS A 24 -0.73 12.77 15.10
N TYR A 25 -1.95 13.29 15.00
CA TYR A 25 -2.64 13.37 13.72
C TYR A 25 -2.19 14.63 13.00
N VAL A 26 -1.82 14.48 11.74
CA VAL A 26 -1.65 15.60 10.82
C VAL A 26 -2.76 15.50 9.81
N GLN A 27 -3.67 16.48 9.87
CA GLN A 27 -4.72 16.65 8.89
C GLN A 27 -4.14 17.47 7.74
N THR A 28 -4.15 16.91 6.54
CA THR A 28 -3.81 17.66 5.33
C THR A 28 -5.12 17.97 4.62
N SER A 29 -5.47 19.25 4.53
CA SER A 29 -6.53 19.73 3.65
C SER A 29 -5.94 19.98 2.27
N TYR A 30 -6.59 19.46 1.24
CA TYR A 30 -6.28 19.77 -0.16
C TYR A 30 -7.56 20.41 -0.72
N GLY A 31 -7.48 21.68 -1.17
CA GLY A 31 -8.60 22.42 -1.79
C GLY A 31 -8.30 22.75 -3.26
N GLY A 32 -9.28 22.80 -4.17
CA GLY A 32 -10.67 23.23 -3.94
C GLY A 32 -11.85 22.39 -4.49
N SER A 33 -13.05 22.85 -4.11
CA SER A 33 -14.43 22.37 -4.35
C SER A 33 -14.92 21.11 -3.63
N GLY A 34 -14.04 20.33 -3.01
CA GLY A 34 -14.44 19.23 -2.13
C GLY A 34 -13.35 18.94 -1.12
N GLU A 35 -13.55 19.35 0.13
CA GLU A 35 -12.53 19.25 1.18
C GLU A 35 -12.26 17.79 1.55
N ARG A 36 -11.31 17.15 0.86
CA ARG A 36 -10.82 15.82 1.23
C ARG A 36 -9.79 15.97 2.33
N THR A 37 -10.19 15.68 3.57
CA THR A 37 -9.28 15.68 4.71
C THR A 37 -8.53 14.36 4.79
N GLY A 38 -7.23 14.37 4.45
CA GLY A 38 -6.35 13.22 4.66
C GLY A 38 -5.81 13.22 6.09
N ARG A 39 -6.10 12.18 6.89
CA ARG A 39 -5.57 12.05 8.26
C ARG A 39 -4.34 11.13 8.28
N LYS A 40 -3.16 11.68 8.54
CA LYS A 40 -1.90 10.92 8.66
C LYS A 40 -1.52 10.77 10.14
N THR A 41 -1.13 9.58 10.56
CA THR A 41 -0.57 9.33 11.90
C THR A 41 0.96 9.44 11.86
N ILE A 42 1.52 10.30 12.70
CA ILE A 42 2.97 10.54 12.77
C ILE A 42 3.47 10.19 14.17
N CYS A 43 4.58 9.46 14.25
CA CYS A 43 5.25 9.15 15.51
C CYS A 43 5.78 10.43 16.16
N ARG A 44 5.44 10.68 17.44
CA ARG A 44 5.95 11.87 18.15
C ARG A 44 7.45 11.81 18.43
N SER A 45 8.04 10.61 18.52
CA SER A 45 9.46 10.47 18.87
C SER A 45 10.40 10.64 17.68
N CYS A 46 10.07 10.09 16.51
CA CYS A 46 10.97 10.10 15.34
C CYS A 46 10.40 10.83 14.12
N GLY A 47 9.17 11.34 14.19
CA GLY A 47 8.54 12.02 13.05
C GLY A 47 8.15 11.11 11.87
N ALA A 48 8.43 9.80 11.95
CA ALA A 48 8.06 8.87 10.89
C ALA A 48 6.54 8.65 10.81
N ARG A 49 6.03 8.45 9.60
CA ARG A 49 4.64 8.02 9.39
C ARG A 49 4.42 6.64 10.00
N MET A 50 3.39 6.54 10.83
CA MET A 50 2.95 5.29 11.43
C MET A 50 1.86 4.66 10.58
N TRP A 51 1.80 3.33 10.61
CA TRP A 51 0.85 2.56 9.82
C TRP A 51 0.20 1.52 10.71
N LYS A 52 -1.06 1.19 10.43
CA LYS A 52 -1.73 0.11 11.12
C LYS A 52 -1.33 -1.21 10.48
N PRO A 53 -0.85 -2.21 11.24
CA PRO A 53 -0.45 -3.51 10.71
C PRO A 53 -1.48 -4.13 9.76
N PHE A 54 -2.78 -4.06 10.09
CA PHE A 54 -3.84 -4.60 9.24
C PHE A 54 -3.92 -3.99 7.84
N LEU A 55 -3.52 -2.72 7.67
CA LEU A 55 -3.51 -2.07 6.36
C LEU A 55 -2.28 -2.46 5.51
N MET A 56 -1.28 -3.07 6.14
CA MET A 56 -0.06 -3.55 5.50
C MET A 56 -0.09 -5.06 5.25
N ASP A 57 -1.04 -5.76 5.87
CA ASP A 57 -1.27 -7.18 5.62
C ASP A 57 -1.91 -7.38 4.24
N LEU A 58 -1.11 -7.94 3.34
CA LEU A 58 -1.52 -8.29 1.99
C LEU A 58 -2.36 -9.57 1.96
N GLY A 59 -2.38 -10.37 3.02
CA GLY A 59 -3.27 -11.53 3.14
C GLY A 59 -4.75 -11.12 3.23
N GLY A 60 -5.03 -9.95 3.83
CA GLY A 60 -6.34 -9.33 3.85
C GLY A 60 -6.71 -8.57 2.57
N PHE A 61 -5.79 -8.45 1.60
CA PHE A 61 -6.04 -7.90 0.28
C PHE A 61 -6.90 -8.91 -0.50
N ARG A 62 -8.20 -8.94 -0.18
CA ARG A 62 -9.18 -9.82 -0.81
C ARG A 62 -8.95 -9.78 -2.31
N LEU A 63 -8.74 -10.96 -2.91
CA LEU A 63 -8.48 -11.17 -4.34
C LEU A 63 -9.40 -10.34 -5.26
N GLY A 64 -10.62 -10.01 -4.82
CA GLY A 64 -11.53 -9.12 -5.54
C GLY A 64 -11.04 -7.68 -5.73
N CYS A 65 -10.36 -7.07 -4.75
CA CYS A 65 -9.85 -5.70 -4.87
C CYS A 65 -8.60 -5.62 -5.76
N SER A 66 -7.76 -6.65 -5.80
CA SER A 66 -6.64 -6.71 -6.74
C SER A 66 -7.13 -7.00 -8.17
N LEU A 67 -8.11 -7.90 -8.35
CA LEU A 67 -8.73 -8.17 -9.66
C LEU A 67 -9.34 -6.89 -10.28
N MET A 68 -10.00 -6.05 -9.47
CA MET A 68 -10.54 -4.76 -9.91
C MET A 68 -9.47 -3.81 -10.48
N TYR A 69 -8.21 -3.94 -10.08
CA TYR A 69 -7.10 -3.18 -10.66
C TYR A 69 -6.55 -3.85 -11.92
N PHE A 70 -6.32 -5.16 -11.88
CA PHE A 70 -5.68 -5.87 -13.00
C PHE A 70 -6.57 -5.98 -14.25
N VAL A 71 -7.89 -6.17 -14.09
CA VAL A 71 -8.82 -6.29 -15.23
C VAL A 71 -8.82 -5.05 -16.14
N PRO A 72 -9.02 -3.81 -15.63
CA PRO A 72 -8.98 -2.63 -16.47
C PRO A 72 -7.58 -2.34 -17.02
N VAL A 73 -6.51 -2.67 -16.28
CA VAL A 73 -5.12 -2.52 -16.76
C VAL A 73 -4.85 -3.43 -17.96
N ILE A 74 -5.27 -4.70 -17.89
CA ILE A 74 -5.15 -5.66 -18.99
C ILE A 74 -6.03 -5.23 -20.18
N GLY A 75 -7.27 -4.79 -19.91
CA GLY A 75 -8.18 -4.31 -20.95
C GLY A 75 -7.64 -3.08 -21.69
N PHE A 76 -7.09 -2.11 -20.95
CA PHE A 76 -6.45 -0.93 -21.54
C PHE A 76 -5.24 -1.29 -22.40
N PHE A 77 -4.42 -2.23 -21.94
CA PHE A 77 -3.27 -2.72 -22.71
C PHE A 77 -3.68 -3.42 -24.00
N ALA A 78 -4.68 -4.30 -23.94
CA ALA A 78 -5.21 -4.97 -25.12
C ALA A 78 -5.81 -3.97 -26.12
N PHE A 79 -6.54 -2.97 -25.64
CA PHE A 79 -7.07 -1.89 -26.48
C PHE A 79 -5.95 -1.05 -27.12
N PHE A 80 -4.91 -0.72 -26.36
CA PHE A 80 -3.74 -0.01 -26.87
C PHE A 80 -3.03 -0.79 -27.99
N LEU A 81 -2.78 -2.09 -27.79
CA LEU A 81 -2.19 -2.94 -28.83
C LEU A 81 -3.10 -3.09 -30.06
N TRP A 82 -4.43 -3.20 -29.87
CA TRP A 82 -5.38 -3.23 -30.97
C TRP A 82 -5.34 -1.93 -31.78
N SER A 83 -5.36 -0.78 -31.10
CA SER A 83 -5.33 0.55 -31.73
C SER A 83 -4.08 0.76 -32.57
N ILE A 84 -2.91 0.33 -32.06
CA ILE A 84 -1.64 0.45 -32.80
C ILE A 84 -1.64 -0.44 -34.05
N ASN A 85 -2.18 -1.66 -33.96
CA ASN A 85 -2.26 -2.55 -35.12
C ASN A 85 -3.24 -2.04 -36.21
N ALA A 86 -4.21 -1.19 -35.84
CA ALA A 86 -5.13 -0.58 -36.79
C ALA A 86 -4.54 0.64 -37.54
N GLU A 87 -3.52 1.29 -36.98
CA GLU A 87 -2.84 2.43 -37.61
C GLU A 87 -1.56 1.99 -38.35
N SER A 88 -1.59 2.13 -39.68
CA SER A 88 -0.50 1.69 -40.58
C SER A 88 0.79 2.51 -40.49
N SER A 89 0.78 3.63 -39.77
CA SER A 89 1.90 4.58 -39.68
C SER A 89 2.69 4.51 -38.37
N THR A 90 2.38 3.59 -37.47
CA THR A 90 3.04 3.53 -36.16
C THR A 90 4.46 3.00 -36.30
N SER A 91 5.46 3.80 -35.91
CA SER A 91 6.85 3.37 -35.93
C SER A 91 7.10 2.33 -34.82
N SER A 92 8.00 1.38 -35.08
CA SER A 92 8.38 0.37 -34.08
C SER A 92 8.93 1.01 -32.80
N THR A 93 9.60 2.18 -32.91
CA THR A 93 10.10 2.95 -31.77
C THR A 93 8.98 3.45 -30.85
N ASP A 94 7.88 3.94 -31.42
CA ASP A 94 6.74 4.44 -30.64
C ASP A 94 6.03 3.32 -29.87
N LEU A 95 5.94 2.13 -30.48
CA LEU A 95 5.38 0.93 -29.85
C LEU A 95 6.24 0.49 -28.66
N PHE A 96 7.56 0.42 -28.82
CA PHE A 96 8.48 0.08 -27.73
C PHE A 96 8.38 1.08 -26.57
N LEU A 97 8.35 2.38 -26.88
CA LEU A 97 8.22 3.42 -25.85
C LEU A 97 6.90 3.27 -25.08
N GLY A 98 5.78 3.02 -25.77
CA GLY A 98 4.49 2.79 -25.16
C GLY A 98 4.47 1.59 -24.21
N ILE A 99 5.05 0.45 -24.61
CA ILE A 99 5.18 -0.74 -23.76
C ILE A 99 6.02 -0.43 -22.52
N VAL A 100 7.17 0.25 -22.68
CA VAL A 100 8.06 0.58 -21.56
C VAL A 100 7.35 1.47 -20.54
N VAL A 101 6.67 2.53 -20.99
CA VAL A 101 5.87 3.41 -20.12
C VAL A 101 4.79 2.59 -19.40
N PHE A 102 4.07 1.73 -20.12
CA PHE A 102 3.02 0.90 -19.53
C PHE A 102 3.57 -0.01 -18.40
N VAL A 103 4.66 -0.72 -18.66
CA VAL A 103 5.29 -1.61 -17.66
C VAL A 103 5.75 -0.84 -16.44
N ILE A 104 6.38 0.34 -16.61
CA ILE A 104 6.87 1.14 -15.50
C ILE A 104 5.72 1.61 -14.60
N PHE A 105 4.69 2.22 -15.19
CA PHE A 105 3.63 2.87 -14.41
C PHE A 105 2.61 1.88 -13.86
N PHE A 106 2.24 0.85 -14.63
CA PHE A 106 1.14 -0.06 -14.26
C PHE A 106 1.59 -1.35 -13.59
N ILE A 107 2.86 -1.74 -13.75
CA ILE A 107 3.40 -2.98 -13.16
C ILE A 107 4.44 -2.65 -12.09
N LEU A 108 5.55 -2.00 -12.44
CA LEU A 108 6.67 -1.80 -11.53
C LEU A 108 6.32 -0.93 -10.33
N LEU A 109 5.64 0.21 -10.56
CA LEU A 109 5.32 1.15 -9.49
C LEU A 109 4.34 0.55 -8.45
N PRO A 110 3.22 -0.08 -8.83
CA PRO A 110 2.36 -0.82 -7.89
C PRO A 110 3.08 -1.98 -7.21
N ALA A 111 3.86 -2.78 -7.94
CA ALA A 111 4.61 -3.89 -7.36
C ALA A 111 5.62 -3.41 -6.30
N TYR A 112 6.30 -2.29 -6.56
CA TYR A 112 7.22 -1.67 -5.61
C TYR A 112 6.49 -1.20 -4.35
N LEU A 113 5.31 -0.57 -4.47
CA LEU A 113 4.50 -0.17 -3.33
C LEU A 113 4.05 -1.37 -2.49
N LEU A 114 3.58 -2.44 -3.14
CA LEU A 114 3.19 -3.69 -2.47
C LEU A 114 4.39 -4.31 -1.75
N HIS A 115 5.56 -4.36 -2.40
CA HIS A 115 6.79 -4.85 -1.80
C HIS A 115 7.20 -4.05 -0.55
N LEU A 116 7.08 -2.72 -0.60
CA LEU A 116 7.36 -1.86 0.56
C LEU A 116 6.39 -2.12 1.73
N MET A 117 5.10 -2.35 1.44
CA MET A 117 4.11 -2.69 2.48
C MET A 117 4.41 -4.07 3.07
N ALA A 118 4.66 -5.07 2.22
CA ALA A 118 5.03 -6.42 2.64
C ALA A 118 6.26 -6.42 3.55
N ARG A 119 7.31 -5.65 3.19
CA ARG A 119 8.52 -5.54 3.99
C ARG A 119 8.23 -4.94 5.36
N LYS A 120 7.44 -3.87 5.45
CA LYS A 120 7.06 -3.26 6.73
C LYS A 120 6.22 -4.21 7.58
N TYR A 121 5.30 -4.94 6.96
CA TYR A 121 4.49 -5.94 7.63
C TYR A 121 5.35 -7.09 8.18
N ALA A 122 6.32 -7.59 7.41
CA ALA A 122 7.24 -8.63 7.85
C ALA A 122 8.06 -8.19 9.08
N VAL A 123 8.54 -6.94 9.09
CA VAL A 123 9.25 -6.38 10.27
C VAL A 123 8.32 -6.29 11.48
N TRP A 124 7.09 -5.80 11.29
CA TRP A 124 6.10 -5.78 12.37
C TRP A 124 5.79 -7.19 12.89
N LYS A 125 5.58 -8.16 12.00
CA LYS A 125 5.27 -9.55 12.33
C LYS A 125 6.41 -10.20 13.12
N LYS A 126 7.67 -9.98 12.74
CA LYS A 126 8.83 -10.42 13.51
C LYS A 126 8.84 -9.80 14.92
N TRP A 127 8.68 -8.48 15.01
CA TRP A 127 8.62 -7.74 16.27
C TRP A 127 7.48 -8.20 17.18
N ALA A 128 6.31 -8.49 16.61
CA ALA A 128 5.12 -8.95 17.31
C ALA A 128 5.28 -10.39 17.81
N LYS A 129 5.85 -11.29 16.98
CA LYS A 129 6.14 -12.68 17.35
C LYS A 129 7.11 -12.78 18.52
N GLU A 130 8.16 -11.94 18.55
CA GLU A 130 9.09 -11.83 19.69
C GLU A 130 8.39 -11.42 21.01
N ARG A 131 7.17 -10.88 20.93
CA ARG A 131 6.36 -10.42 22.07
C ARG A 131 5.12 -11.30 22.30
N GLY A 132 5.10 -12.50 21.75
CA GLY A 132 4.05 -13.50 21.97
C GLY A 132 2.78 -13.28 21.14
N TRP A 133 2.85 -12.52 20.04
CA TRP A 133 1.72 -12.43 19.12
C TRP A 133 1.59 -13.69 18.26
N GLU A 134 0.40 -14.28 18.26
CA GLU A 134 0.02 -15.42 17.42
C GLU A 134 -1.01 -14.98 16.37
N GLU A 135 -0.79 -15.37 15.12
CA GLU A 135 -1.56 -14.95 13.95
C GLU A 135 -2.99 -15.53 13.95
N ASP A 136 -3.17 -16.73 14.55
CA ASP A 136 -4.42 -17.51 14.55
C ASP A 136 -5.62 -16.81 15.19
N LYS A 137 -5.41 -15.74 15.97
CA LYS A 137 -6.47 -15.05 16.72
C LYS A 137 -7.03 -13.81 16.01
N THR A 138 -6.52 -13.45 14.82
CA THR A 138 -6.77 -12.11 14.22
C THR A 138 -7.42 -12.15 12.82
N THR A 139 -7.67 -13.32 12.24
CA THR A 139 -8.36 -13.46 10.94
C THR A 139 -9.87 -13.22 11.03
N ALA A 140 -10.45 -13.16 12.23
CA ALA A 140 -11.79 -12.65 12.42
C ALA A 140 -11.75 -11.10 12.32
N PRO A 141 -12.39 -10.48 11.32
CA PRO A 141 -12.50 -9.03 11.29
C PRO A 141 -13.22 -8.55 12.57
N PRO A 142 -12.84 -7.39 13.14
CA PRO A 142 -13.64 -6.79 14.21
C PRO A 142 -15.07 -6.55 13.70
N PRO A 143 -16.10 -6.73 14.55
CA PRO A 143 -17.49 -6.46 14.19
C PRO A 143 -17.70 -5.00 13.77
#